data_AF-A0A7X7MDD6-F1
#
_entry.id   AF-A0A7X7MDD6-F1
#
_cell.length_a   1.000
_cell.length_b   1.000
_cell.length_c   1.000
_cell.angle_alpha   90.00
_cell.angle_beta   90.00
_cell.angle_gamma   90.00
#
_symmetry.space_group_name_H-M   'P 1'
#
loop_
_entity.id
_entity.type
_entity.pdbx_description
1 polymer ?
#
loop_
_entity_poly.entity_id
_entity_poly.type
_entity_poly.pdbx_seq_one_letter_code
_entity_poly.pdbx_strand_id
1 'polypeptide(L)'
;MNPPIIYLLPIAAVVMLGGCQGRQDMDNTNDSFDSPDVLAVVFHPRPERAAPVSGTQFETLAVPVGRGIEVGGRFYAAGTNNPTILFFHGNGEIVADYADVAAVYTGLGI
;
A
#
# COMPACT_ATOMS: atom_id res chain seq x y z
N MET A 1 -1.35 -8.74 25.82
CA MET A 1 -0.58 -9.28 24.68
C MET A 1 -1.28 -8.79 23.43
N ASN A 2 -0.76 -7.75 22.77
CA ASN A 2 -1.33 -7.28 21.51
C ASN A 2 -0.89 -8.23 20.39
N PRO A 3 -1.80 -8.64 19.50
CA PRO A 3 -1.41 -9.42 18.33
C PRO A 3 -0.51 -8.57 17.41
N PRO A 4 0.36 -9.21 16.60
CA PRO A 4 1.13 -8.48 15.61
C PRO A 4 0.18 -7.87 14.57
N ILE A 5 0.28 -6.55 14.38
CA ILE A 5 -0.39 -5.85 13.29
C ILE A 5 0.30 -6.29 11.99
N ILE A 6 -0.44 -7.02 11.16
CA ILE A 6 0.01 -7.45 9.83
C ILE A 6 -0.22 -6.27 8.88
N TYR A 7 0.86 -5.63 8.45
CA TYR A 7 0.81 -4.64 7.37
C TYR A 7 0.74 -5.40 6.04
N LEU A 8 -0.48 -5.58 5.52
CA LEU A 8 -0.72 -6.19 4.21
C LEU A 8 -0.68 -5.09 3.15
N LEU A 9 0.21 -5.25 2.17
CA LEU A 9 0.24 -4.47 0.92
C LEU A 9 -1.12 -4.49 0.22
N PRO A 10 -1.69 -3.34 -0.18
CA PRO A 10 -2.80 -3.34 -1.13
C PRO A 10 -2.24 -3.28 -2.56
N ILE A 11 -1.65 -4.39 -3.05
CA ILE A 11 -1.53 -4.58 -4.51
C ILE A 11 -2.07 -5.95 -4.97
N ALA A 12 -2.55 -6.80 -4.06
CA ALA A 12 -3.34 -7.95 -4.47
C ALA A 12 -4.82 -7.71 -4.14
N ALA A 13 -5.64 -7.51 -5.17
CA ALA A 13 -7.10 -7.49 -5.15
C ALA A 13 -7.81 -6.18 -4.69
N VAL A 14 -7.71 -5.13 -5.52
CA VAL A 14 -8.95 -4.51 -6.03
C VAL A 14 -9.35 -5.32 -7.28
N VAL A 15 -9.72 -6.57 -7.05
CA VAL A 15 -10.58 -7.34 -7.95
C VAL A 15 -11.84 -7.57 -7.14
N MET A 16 -12.73 -6.57 -7.18
CA MET A 16 -14.06 -6.67 -6.63
C MET A 16 -14.88 -7.62 -7.51
N LEU A 17 -14.77 -8.94 -7.30
CA LEU A 17 -15.80 -9.87 -7.78
C LEU A 17 -16.97 -9.87 -6.78
N GLY A 18 -17.74 -8.78 -6.84
CA GLY A 18 -19.00 -8.59 -6.16
C GLY A 18 -20.03 -7.98 -7.11
N GLY A 19 -20.62 -8.83 -7.97
CA GLY A 19 -21.95 -8.68 -8.57
C GLY A 19 -22.36 -7.33 -9.17
N CYS A 20 -21.94 -7.05 -10.40
CA CYS A 20 -22.71 -6.21 -11.33
C CYS A 20 -22.98 -7.04 -12.60
N GLN A 21 -24.20 -7.58 -12.70
CA GLN A 21 -24.66 -8.25 -13.90
C GLN A 21 -24.91 -7.20 -15.00
N GLY A 22 -23.97 -7.07 -15.94
CA GLY A 22 -24.11 -6.24 -17.13
C GLY A 22 -23.13 -6.72 -18.20
N ARG A 23 -23.64 -7.49 -19.17
CA ARG A 23 -22.88 -8.03 -20.30
C ARG A 23 -22.30 -6.89 -21.15
N GLN A 24 -20.98 -6.86 -21.30
CA GLN A 24 -20.30 -6.31 -22.46
C GLN A 24 -19.20 -7.29 -22.86
N ASP A 25 -19.30 -7.75 -24.09
CA ASP A 25 -18.36 -8.66 -24.72
C ASP A 25 -17.06 -7.87 -25.00
N MET A 26 -16.03 -8.09 -24.19
CA MET A 26 -14.66 -7.67 -24.50
C MET A 26 -13.87 -8.89 -24.92
N ASP A 27 -13.31 -8.82 -26.13
CA ASP A 27 -12.44 -9.81 -26.73
C ASP A 27 -11.24 -10.14 -25.80
N ASN A 28 -11.01 -11.44 -25.61
CA ASN A 28 -10.24 -12.06 -24.53
C ASN A 28 -8.72 -12.05 -24.79
N THR A 29 -8.19 -10.96 -25.35
CA THR A 29 -6.76 -10.90 -25.73
C THR A 29 -5.91 -10.29 -24.61
N ASN A 30 -5.73 -11.13 -23.58
CA ASN A 30 -4.54 -11.31 -22.72
C ASN A 30 -4.79 -11.26 -21.19
N ASP A 31 -5.55 -12.25 -20.73
CA ASP A 31 -5.75 -12.63 -19.31
C ASP A 31 -4.58 -13.47 -18.73
N SER A 32 -3.43 -13.54 -19.41
CA SER A 32 -2.35 -14.48 -19.03
C SER A 32 -1.79 -14.24 -17.62
N PHE A 33 -1.97 -13.05 -17.05
CA PHE A 33 -1.49 -12.70 -15.71
C PHE A 33 -2.56 -12.81 -14.60
N ASP A 34 -3.84 -12.93 -14.96
CA ASP A 34 -4.95 -13.07 -14.00
C ASP A 34 -5.26 -14.55 -13.67
N SER A 35 -4.39 -15.46 -14.12
CA SER A 35 -4.43 -16.86 -13.70
C SER A 35 -4.09 -17.00 -12.20
N PRO A 36 -4.82 -17.84 -11.44
CA PRO A 36 -4.50 -18.14 -10.04
C PRO A 36 -3.04 -18.54 -9.81
N ASP A 37 -2.46 -19.30 -10.75
CA ASP A 37 -1.07 -19.75 -10.68
C ASP A 37 -0.08 -18.59 -10.78
N VAL A 38 -0.41 -17.56 -11.56
CA VAL A 38 0.41 -16.36 -11.70
C VAL A 38 0.23 -15.45 -10.49
N LEU A 39 -1.01 -15.24 -10.04
CA LEU A 39 -1.29 -14.39 -8.88
C LEU A 39 -0.67 -14.93 -7.58
N ALA A 40 -0.52 -16.25 -7.47
CA ALA A 40 0.15 -16.90 -6.34
C ALA A 40 1.65 -16.57 -6.24
N VAL A 41 2.28 -16.09 -7.31
CA VAL A 41 3.72 -15.81 -7.37
C VAL A 41 4.07 -14.38 -7.75
N VAL A 42 3.17 -13.62 -8.36
CA VAL A 42 3.47 -12.27 -8.86
C VAL A 42 3.65 -11.27 -7.71
N PHE A 43 2.97 -11.47 -6.59
CA PHE A 43 3.05 -10.59 -5.42
C PHE A 43 4.08 -11.12 -4.41
N HIS A 44 5.00 -10.25 -4.00
CA HIS A 44 6.10 -10.60 -3.09
C HIS A 44 6.06 -9.81 -1.78
N PRO A 45 4.93 -9.79 -1.04
CA PRO A 45 4.81 -8.96 0.15
C PRO A 45 5.90 -9.28 1.17
N ARG A 46 6.59 -8.24 1.65
CA ARG A 46 7.66 -8.36 2.63
C ARG A 46 7.17 -7.88 4.00
N PRO A 47 7.34 -8.67 5.08
CA PRO A 47 7.02 -8.20 6.41
C PRO A 47 8.01 -7.10 6.83
N GLU A 48 7.47 -6.01 7.36
CA GLU A 48 8.28 -5.00 8.03
C GLU A 48 8.81 -5.57 9.35
N ARG A 49 10.13 -5.79 9.43
CA ARG A 49 10.78 -6.09 10.70
C ARG A 49 10.97 -4.78 11.46
N ALA A 50 10.53 -4.74 12.71
CA ALA A 50 10.65 -3.58 13.58
C ALA A 50 12.11 -3.12 13.64
N ALA A 51 12.44 -2.06 12.92
CA ALA A 51 13.67 -1.32 13.06
C ALA A 51 13.27 0.13 13.35
N PRO A 52 13.66 0.70 14.49
CA PRO A 52 13.49 2.12 14.72
C PRO A 52 14.44 2.84 13.76
N VAL A 53 13.90 3.38 12.66
CA VAL A 53 14.67 4.29 11.81
C VAL A 53 14.83 5.58 12.60
N SER A 54 15.97 5.71 13.26
CA SER A 54 16.32 6.88 14.06
C SER A 54 16.48 8.08 13.12
N GLY A 55 15.61 9.09 13.24
CA GLY A 55 15.82 10.41 12.62
C GLY A 55 14.59 11.05 11.98
N THR A 56 13.66 10.27 11.44
CA THR A 56 12.48 10.81 10.74
C THR A 56 11.22 10.62 11.61
N GLN A 57 10.62 11.72 12.06
CA GLN A 57 9.33 11.66 12.76
C GLN A 57 8.22 11.37 11.75
N PHE A 58 7.42 10.34 12.03
CA PHE A 58 6.23 9.99 11.25
C PHE A 58 5.12 9.54 12.18
N GLU A 59 3.88 9.64 11.72
CA GLU A 59 2.72 9.04 12.36
C GLU A 59 2.34 7.75 11.62
N THR A 60 2.06 6.68 12.35
CA THR A 60 1.53 5.45 11.76
C THR A 60 0.05 5.66 11.43
N LEU A 61 -0.33 5.37 10.19
CA LEU A 61 -1.71 5.40 9.73
C LEU A 61 -2.31 3.99 9.67
N ALA A 62 -3.61 3.91 9.95
CA ALA A 62 -4.46 2.76 9.68
C ALA A 62 -5.74 3.28 9.00
N VAL A 63 -5.81 3.11 7.67
CA VAL A 63 -6.89 3.68 6.85
C VAL A 63 -7.93 2.58 6.57
N PRO A 64 -9.16 2.70 7.06
CA PRO A 64 -10.20 1.70 6.79
C PRO A 64 -10.62 1.74 5.32
N VAL A 65 -10.58 0.59 4.65
CA VAL A 65 -10.99 0.44 3.24
C VAL A 65 -12.17 -0.52 3.06
N GLY A 66 -12.60 -1.17 4.14
CA GLY A 66 -13.71 -2.10 4.15
C GLY A 66 -14.02 -2.59 5.55
N ARG A 67 -15.01 -3.48 5.68
CA ARG A 67 -15.38 -4.05 6.98
C ARG A 67 -14.24 -4.92 7.52
N GLY A 68 -13.56 -4.42 8.55
CA GLY A 68 -12.43 -5.11 9.18
C GLY A 68 -11.16 -5.15 8.33
N ILE A 69 -11.05 -4.30 7.30
CA ILE A 69 -9.89 -4.22 6.41
C ILE A 69 -9.31 -2.81 6.50
N GLU A 70 -8.02 -2.73 6.81
CA GLU A 70 -7.27 -1.48 6.94
C GLU A 70 -6.01 -1.53 6.07
N VAL A 71 -5.67 -0.38 5.49
CA VAL A 71 -4.39 -0.15 4.82
C VAL A 71 -3.50 0.62 5.78
N GLY A 72 -2.37 0.03 6.15
CA GLY A 72 -1.38 0.70 6.98
C GLY A 72 -0.48 1.64 6.18
N GLY A 73 0.00 2.70 6.83
CA GLY A 73 0.88 3.67 6.20
C GLY A 73 1.69 4.47 7.20
N ARG A 74 2.49 5.41 6.69
CA ARG A 74 3.21 6.40 7.49
C ARG A 74 2.92 7.79 6.92
N PHE A 75 2.66 8.73 7.81
CA PHE A 75 2.45 10.13 7.47
C PHE A 75 3.65 10.96 7.92
N TYR A 76 4.20 11.72 6.98
CA TYR A 76 5.34 12.60 7.19
C TYR A 76 4.87 14.04 6.96
N ALA A 77 4.76 14.82 8.03
CA ALA A 77 4.21 16.17 7.96
C ALA A 77 5.29 17.19 7.58
N ALA A 78 5.08 17.93 6.48
CA ALA A 78 5.92 19.08 6.12
C ALA A 78 5.45 20.40 6.77
N GLY A 79 4.14 20.53 7.03
CA GLY A 79 3.50 21.71 7.59
C GLY A 79 1.99 21.69 7.38
N THR A 80 1.23 22.46 8.16
CA THR A 80 -0.26 22.45 8.10
C THR A 80 -0.85 23.10 6.84
N ASN A 81 -0.06 23.94 6.14
CA ASN A 81 -0.47 24.63 4.92
C ASN A 81 0.23 24.09 3.67
N ASN A 82 0.99 23.01 3.82
CA ASN A 82 1.73 22.40 2.72
C ASN A 82 0.83 21.37 2.01
N PRO A 83 1.08 21.07 0.73
CA PRO A 83 0.36 20.00 0.04
C PRO A 83 0.59 18.65 0.74
N THR A 84 -0.21 17.66 0.37
CA THR A 84 -0.05 16.28 0.85
C THR A 84 0.00 15.35 -0.35
N ILE A 85 1.01 14.48 -0.39
CA ILE A 85 1.13 13.42 -1.39
C ILE A 85 0.65 12.11 -0.79
N LEU A 86 -0.27 11.44 -1.50
CA LEU A 86 -0.59 10.04 -1.25
C LEU A 86 0.35 9.16 -2.09
N PHE A 87 1.29 8.49 -1.44
CA PHE A 87 2.32 7.69 -2.08
C PHE A 87 2.10 6.20 -1.83
N PHE A 88 2.16 5.39 -2.89
CA PHE A 88 2.10 3.93 -2.82
C PHE A 88 3.45 3.34 -3.21
N HIS A 89 3.92 2.38 -2.44
CA HIS A 89 5.15 1.65 -2.76
C HIS A 89 4.91 0.58 -3.82
N GLY A 90 5.98 0.03 -4.40
CA GLY A 90 5.93 -1.05 -5.38
C GLY A 90 5.84 -2.45 -4.76
N ASN A 91 5.76 -3.45 -5.65
CA ASN A 91 5.66 -4.86 -5.26
C ASN A 91 6.94 -5.33 -4.53
N GLY A 92 6.77 -5.89 -3.33
CA GLY A 92 7.85 -6.39 -2.49
C GLY A 92 8.63 -5.36 -1.68
N GLU A 93 8.32 -4.08 -1.89
CA GLU A 93 8.79 -2.99 -1.04
C GLU A 93 7.87 -2.83 0.18
N ILE A 94 8.29 -2.03 1.17
CA ILE A 94 7.48 -1.67 2.33
C ILE A 94 7.52 -0.15 2.56
N VAL A 95 6.56 0.39 3.31
CA VAL A 95 6.48 1.83 3.62
C VAL A 95 7.78 2.35 4.25
N ALA A 96 8.46 1.53 5.05
CA ALA A 96 9.73 1.91 5.67
C ALA A 96 10.89 2.15 4.68
N ASP A 97 10.83 1.57 3.48
CA ASP A 97 11.88 1.74 2.45
C ASP A 97 11.92 3.17 1.90
N TYR A 98 10.85 3.95 2.11
CA TYR A 98 10.66 5.29 1.54
C TYR A 98 10.91 6.43 2.54
N ALA A 99 11.51 6.16 3.70
CA ALA A 99 11.73 7.16 4.73
C ALA A 99 12.69 8.29 4.30
N ASP A 100 13.65 7.98 3.43
CA ASP A 100 14.59 8.95 2.84
C ASP A 100 13.92 9.83 1.78
N VAL A 101 13.07 9.25 0.92
CA VAL A 101 12.23 9.98 -0.03
C VAL A 101 11.28 10.93 0.70
N ALA A 102 10.68 10.46 1.79
CA ALA A 102 9.81 11.29 2.63
C ALA A 102 10.57 12.48 3.24
N ALA A 103 11.83 12.27 3.67
CA ALA A 103 12.68 13.35 4.17
C ALA A 103 12.99 14.40 3.09
N VAL A 104 13.15 13.99 1.83
CA VAL A 104 13.34 14.91 0.70
C VAL A 104 12.08 15.75 0.45
N TYR A 105 10.90 15.14 0.35
CA TYR A 105 9.66 15.88 0.10
C TYR A 105 9.31 16.83 1.24
N THR A 106 9.38 16.36 2.48
CA THR A 106 9.10 17.21 3.64
C THR A 106 10.10 18.37 3.75
N GLY A 107 11.38 18.14 3.42
CA GLY A 107 12.39 19.19 3.33
C GLY A 107 12.13 20.25 2.25
N LEU A 108 11.37 19.91 1.20
CA LEU A 108 10.91 20.83 0.16
C LEU A 108 9.57 21.51 0.51
N GLY A 109 8.97 21.18 1.66
CA GLY A 109 7.65 21.69 2.03
C GLY A 109 6.50 20.98 1.32
N ILE A 110 6.66 19.69 1.01
CA ILE A 110 5.69 18.84 0.30
C ILE A 110 5.30 17.64 1.16
#